data_AF-A0A497AA71-F1
#
_entry.id   AF-A0A497AA71-F1
#
_cell.length_a   1.000
_cell.length_b   1.000
_cell.length_c   1.000
_cell.angle_alpha   90.00
_cell.angle_beta   90.00
_cell.angle_gamma   90.00
#
_symmetry.space_group_name_H-M   'P 1'
#
loop_
_entity.id
_entity.type
_entity.pdbx_description
1 polymer ?
#
loop_
_entity_poly.entity_id
_entity_poly.type
_entity_poly.pdbx_seq_one_letter_code
_entity_poly.pdbx_strand_id
1 'polypeptide(L)'
;MIYLIDQQKIASLRFPTFWFEPTPQGLFMLQVAFGQSKYYSDNLSENVKRGIRQKLRRGEWPGLAPIGYINNPKTRNIEPDPVKARIIRKAFEEFA
;
A
#
# COMPACT_ATOMS: atom_id res chain seq x y z
N MET A 1 14.32 -6.04 18.74
CA MET A 1 13.13 -5.97 19.62
C MET A 1 12.97 -7.21 20.49
N ILE A 2 13.00 -8.43 19.93
CA ILE A 2 12.94 -9.70 20.71
C ILE A 2 14.07 -9.80 21.76
N TYR A 3 15.29 -9.42 21.39
CA TYR A 3 16.43 -9.32 22.32
C TYR A 3 16.16 -8.44 23.56
N LEU A 4 15.32 -7.40 23.44
CA LEU A 4 14.99 -6.52 24.57
C LEU A 4 14.00 -7.15 25.55
N ILE A 5 13.17 -8.09 25.07
CA ILE A 5 12.27 -8.90 25.90
C ILE A 5 13.07 -9.97 26.63
N ASP A 6 14.03 -10.59 25.94
CA ASP A 6 14.94 -11.59 26.51
C ASP A 6 15.82 -11.00 27.64
N GLN A 7 16.24 -9.74 27.49
CA GLN A 7 16.95 -8.97 28.52
C GLN A 7 16.02 -8.44 29.65
N GLN A 8 14.75 -8.87 29.72
CA GLN A 8 13.71 -8.41 30.66
C GLN A 8 13.47 -6.89 30.71
N LYS A 9 13.94 -6.13 29.72
CA LYS A 9 13.69 -4.67 29.65
C LYS A 9 12.25 -4.36 29.26
N ILE A 10 11.54 -5.34 28.69
CA ILE A 10 10.13 -5.25 28.31
C ILE A 10 9.39 -6.41 28.99
N ALA A 11 8.58 -6.10 30.01
CA ALA A 11 7.90 -7.11 30.83
C ALA A 11 6.63 -7.70 30.20
N SER A 12 5.89 -6.92 29.41
CA SER A 12 4.72 -7.41 28.67
C SER A 12 4.42 -6.54 27.46
N LEU A 13 3.90 -7.18 26.41
CA LEU A 13 3.37 -6.50 25.23
C LEU A 13 1.88 -6.84 25.14
N ARG A 14 1.03 -5.82 25.24
CA ARG A 14 -0.41 -5.96 25.09
C ARG A 14 -0.84 -5.24 23.84
N PHE A 15 -1.30 -6.00 22.86
CA PHE A 15 -1.93 -5.49 21.65
C PHE A 15 -3.46 -5.59 21.82
N PRO A 16 -4.26 -4.80 21.08
CA PRO A 16 -5.72 -4.85 21.15
C PRO A 16 -6.30 -6.22 20.83
N THR A 17 -5.61 -7.03 20.03
CA THR A 17 -6.05 -8.34 19.55
C THR A 17 -5.33 -9.52 20.20
N PHE A 18 -4.18 -9.30 20.83
CA PHE A 18 -3.42 -10.36 21.51
C PHE A 18 -2.54 -9.79 22.61
N TRP A 19 -2.35 -10.56 23.68
CA TRP A 19 -1.39 -10.24 24.74
C TRP A 19 -0.29 -11.29 24.77
N PHE A 20 0.92 -10.84 25.06
CA PHE A 20 2.11 -11.68 25.13
C PHE A 20 2.58 -11.76 26.57
N GLU A 21 2.96 -12.97 26.98
CA GLU A 21 3.64 -13.25 28.24
C GLU A 21 5.12 -13.55 27.97
N PRO A 22 6.05 -13.10 28.84
CA PRO A 22 7.49 -13.35 28.70
C PRO A 22 7.86 -14.79 29.10
N THR A 23 7.18 -15.77 28.49
CA THR A 23 7.50 -17.20 28.59
C THR A 23 8.30 -17.63 27.34
N PRO A 24 9.11 -18.70 27.42
CA PRO A 24 9.82 -19.22 26.24
C PRO A 24 8.89 -19.55 25.06
N GLN A 25 7.69 -20.07 25.35
CA GLN A 25 6.65 -20.37 24.38
C GLN A 25 6.08 -19.09 23.76
N GLY A 26 5.84 -18.06 24.59
CA GLY A 26 5.44 -16.73 24.13
C GLY A 26 6.47 -16.15 23.16
N LEU A 27 7.75 -16.17 23.53
CA LEU A 27 8.86 -15.62 22.72
C LEU A 27 8.92 -16.26 21.33
N PHE A 28 8.77 -17.59 21.26
CA PHE A 28 8.70 -18.30 20.00
C PHE A 28 7.49 -17.87 19.16
N MET A 29 6.30 -17.80 19.77
CA MET A 29 5.08 -17.36 19.08
C MET A 29 5.19 -15.92 18.55
N LEU A 30 5.80 -15.03 19.32
CA LEU A 30 6.05 -13.64 18.91
C LEU A 30 6.99 -13.56 17.70
N GLN A 31 8.03 -14.39 17.66
CA GLN A 31 8.94 -14.45 16.53
C GLN A 31 8.22 -14.92 15.26
N VAL A 32 7.37 -15.95 15.37
CA VAL A 32 6.55 -16.45 14.26
C VAL A 32 5.59 -15.37 13.77
N ALA A 33 4.89 -14.69 14.69
CA ALA A 33 3.93 -13.63 14.35
C ALA A 33 4.59 -12.44 13.62
N PHE A 34 5.79 -12.03 14.05
CA PHE A 34 6.56 -11.00 13.34
C PHE A 34 7.03 -11.48 11.96
N GLY A 35 7.44 -12.76 11.83
CA GLY A 35 7.77 -13.37 10.55
C GLY A 35 6.60 -13.35 9.57
N GLN A 36 5.41 -13.74 10.04
CA GLN A 36 4.17 -13.70 9.25
C GLN A 36 3.81 -12.27 8.84
N SER A 37 3.91 -11.31 9.75
CA SER A 37 3.60 -9.91 9.48
C SER A 37 4.54 -9.32 8.41
N LYS A 38 5.83 -9.64 8.49
CA LYS A 38 6.82 -9.23 7.48
C LYS A 38 6.50 -9.86 6.12
N TYR A 39 6.27 -11.17 6.07
CA TYR A 39 5.90 -11.87 4.84
C TYR A 39 4.65 -11.26 4.21
N TYR A 40 3.62 -10.97 5.01
CA TYR A 40 2.40 -10.34 4.52
C TYR A 40 2.66 -8.98 3.84
N SER A 41 3.44 -8.12 4.49
CA SER A 41 3.82 -6.81 3.95
C SER A 41 4.62 -6.94 2.64
N ASP A 42 5.59 -7.85 2.61
CA ASP A 42 6.44 -8.08 1.43
C ASP A 42 5.62 -8.66 0.26
N ASN A 43 4.76 -9.65 0.53
CA ASN A 43 3.87 -10.24 -0.46
C ASN A 43 2.86 -9.21 -1.00
N LEU A 44 2.31 -8.35 -0.15
CA LEU A 44 1.43 -7.27 -0.59
C LEU A 44 2.16 -6.31 -1.54
N SER A 45 3.39 -5.92 -1.20
CA SER A 45 4.22 -5.06 -2.05
C SER A 45 4.47 -5.68 -3.43
N GLU A 46 4.84 -6.96 -3.47
CA GLU A 46 5.05 -7.68 -4.73
C GLU A 46 3.76 -7.81 -5.56
N ASN A 47 2.62 -8.05 -4.91
CA ASN A 47 1.33 -8.08 -5.57
C ASN A 47 0.96 -6.71 -6.19
N VAL A 48 1.20 -5.61 -5.48
CA VAL A 48 0.98 -4.24 -6.00
C VAL A 48 1.88 -3.97 -7.21
N LYS A 49 3.18 -4.25 -7.12
CA LYS A 49 4.12 -4.08 -8.25
C LYS A 49 3.73 -4.93 -9.46
N ARG A 50 3.26 -6.16 -9.23
CA ARG A 50 2.74 -7.02 -10.29
C ARG A 50 1.51 -6.41 -10.95
N GLY A 51 0.56 -5.89 -10.17
CA GLY A 51 -0.62 -5.19 -10.69
C GLY A 51 -0.25 -3.98 -11.55
N ILE A 52 0.69 -3.16 -11.10
CA ILE A 52 1.21 -2.00 -11.85
C ILE A 52 1.83 -2.46 -13.17
N ARG A 53 2.72 -3.47 -13.16
CA ARG A 53 3.33 -4.00 -14.39
C ARG A 53 2.30 -4.51 -15.39
N GLN A 54 1.22 -5.13 -14.92
CA GLN A 54 0.13 -5.58 -15.79
C GLN A 54 -0.62 -4.40 -16.42
N LYS A 55 -0.88 -3.33 -15.67
CA LYS A 55 -1.45 -2.10 -16.22
C LYS A 55 -0.57 -1.50 -17.32
N LEU A 56 0.73 -1.36 -17.07
CA LEU A 56 1.67 -0.86 -18.10
C LEU A 56 1.66 -1.72 -19.36
N ARG A 57 1.63 -3.05 -19.25
CA ARG A 57 1.58 -3.96 -20.41
C ARG A 57 0.30 -3.82 -21.23
N ARG A 58 -0.82 -3.42 -20.60
CA ARG A 58 -2.09 -3.12 -21.29
C ARG A 58 -2.15 -1.70 -21.85
N GLY A 59 -1.10 -0.88 -21.66
CA GLY A 59 -1.12 0.54 -22.02
C GLY A 59 -1.99 1.39 -21.10
N GLU A 60 -2.39 0.87 -19.94
CA GLU A 60 -3.18 1.60 -18.94
C GLU A 60 -2.29 2.45 -18.05
N TRP A 61 -2.81 3.59 -17.61
CA TRP A 61 -2.12 4.45 -16.67
C TRP A 61 -2.07 3.80 -15.27
N PRO A 62 -0.88 3.59 -14.69
CA PRO A 62 -0.74 2.87 -13.42
C PRO A 62 -0.94 3.74 -12.18
N GLY A 63 -0.86 5.07 -12.33
CA GLY A 63 -0.80 6.02 -11.23
C GLY A 63 -2.09 6.80 -11.00
N LEU A 64 -1.97 7.92 -10.26
CA LEU A 64 -3.05 8.89 -10.08
C LEU A 64 -3.45 9.48 -11.43
N ALA A 65 -4.73 9.77 -11.61
CA ALA A 65 -5.20 10.41 -12.83
C ALA A 65 -4.50 11.77 -13.06
N PRO A 66 -3.96 12.01 -14.26
CA PRO A 66 -3.38 13.32 -14.60
C PRO A 66 -4.40 14.44 -14.44
N ILE A 67 -3.92 15.67 -14.25
CA ILE A 67 -4.76 16.86 -14.20
C ILE A 67 -5.55 16.97 -15.51
N GLY A 68 -6.87 17.14 -15.42
CA GLY A 68 -7.77 17.12 -16.58
C GLY A 68 -8.44 15.78 -16.84
N TYR A 69 -8.12 14.74 -16.07
CA TYR A 69 -8.72 13.43 -16.17
C TYR A 69 -9.28 12.96 -14.82
N ILE A 70 -10.27 12.07 -14.84
CA ILE A 70 -10.88 11.46 -13.66
C ILE A 70 -10.74 9.94 -13.74
N ASN A 71 -10.63 9.30 -12.58
CA ASN A 71 -10.79 7.85 -12.48
C ASN A 71 -12.28 7.52 -12.50
N ASN A 72 -12.76 6.87 -13.57
CA ASN A 72 -14.14 6.42 -13.63
C ASN A 72 -14.27 5.03 -12.96
N PRO A 73 -15.03 4.90 -11.85
CA PRO A 73 -15.15 3.63 -11.14
C PRO A 73 -15.93 2.56 -11.93
N LYS A 74 -16.75 2.95 -12.93
CA LYS A 74 -17.53 2.01 -13.76
C LYS A 74 -16.65 1.33 -14.81
N THR A 75 -15.85 2.11 -15.53
CA THR A 75 -14.95 1.60 -16.58
C THR A 75 -13.58 1.20 -16.02
N ARG A 76 -13.30 1.53 -14.75
CA ARG A 76 -12.01 1.31 -14.06
C ARG A 76 -10.83 1.90 -14.84
N ASN A 77 -11.08 2.93 -15.62
CA ASN A 77 -10.12 3.59 -16.48
C ASN A 77 -10.15 5.11 -16.25
N ILE A 78 -9.16 5.77 -16.85
CA ILE A 78 -9.01 7.22 -16.79
C ILE A 78 -9.72 7.84 -17.99
N GLU A 79 -10.64 8.75 -17.70
CA GLU A 79 -11.43 9.45 -18.72
C GLU A 79 -11.23 10.96 -18.58
N PRO A 80 -11.31 11.74 -19.67
CA PRO A 80 -11.23 13.20 -19.60
C PRO A 80 -12.31 13.77 -18.68
N ASP A 81 -11.92 14.67 -17.79
CA ASP A 81 -12.85 15.43 -16.96
C ASP A 81 -13.63 16.41 -17.86
N PRO A 82 -14.98 16.35 -17.88
CA PRO A 82 -15.77 17.17 -18.79
C PRO A 82 -15.58 18.69 -18.60
N VAL A 83 -15.17 19.12 -17.40
CA VAL A 83 -14.92 20.53 -17.08
C VAL A 83 -13.42 20.84 -17.19
N LYS A 84 -12.58 20.09 -16.47
CA LYS A 84 -11.14 20.41 -16.37
C LYS A 84 -10.41 20.18 -17.70
N ALA A 85 -10.80 19.19 -18.49
CA ALA A 85 -10.16 18.94 -19.80
C ALA A 85 -10.37 20.12 -20.75
N ARG A 86 -11.54 20.78 -20.72
CA ARG A 86 -11.82 21.98 -21.55
C ARG A 86 -10.94 23.16 -21.17
N ILE A 87 -10.74 23.39 -19.86
CA ILE A 87 -9.91 24.49 -19.36
C ILE A 87 -8.45 24.29 -19.79
N ILE A 88 -7.94 23.07 -19.63
CA ILE A 88 -6.57 22.73 -20.00
C ILE A 88 -6.36 22.88 -21.50
N ARG A 89 -7.29 22.38 -22.33
CA ARG A 89 -7.23 22.57 -23.78
C ARG A 89 -7.14 24.05 -24.16
N LYS A 90 -8.00 24.90 -23.60
CA LYS A 90 -7.97 26.35 -23.86
C LYS A 90 -6.64 26.98 -23.44
N ALA A 91 -6.12 26.60 -22.27
CA ALA A 91 -4.85 27.13 -21.79
C ALA A 91 -3.67 26.78 -22.72
N PHE A 92 -3.66 25.57 -23.30
CA PHE A 92 -2.66 25.20 -24.30
C PHE A 92 -2.87 25.89 -25.65
N GLU A 93 -4.12 26.13 -26.05
CA GLU A 93 -4.46 26.87 -27.28
C GLU A 93 -4.07 28.36 -27.20
N GLU A 94 -4.26 29.02 -26.06
CA GLU A 94 -3.89 30.42 -25.85
C GLU A 94 -2.37 30.64 -25.71
N PHE A 95 -1.62 29.59 -25.39
CA PHE A 95 -0.16 29.63 -25.27
C PHE A 95 0.58 29.42 -26.61
N ALA A 96 -0.09 28.82 -27.61
CA ALA A 96 0.46 28.49 -28.92
C ALA A 96 0.35 29.67 -29.91
#